data_AF-A0AA41V9W2-F1
#
_entry.id   AF-A0AA41V9W2-F1
#
_cell.length_a   1.000
_cell.length_b   1.000
_cell.length_c   1.000
_cell.angle_alpha   90.00
_cell.angle_beta   90.00
_cell.angle_gamma   90.00
#
_symmetry.space_group_name_H-M   'P 1'
#
loop_
_entity.id
_entity.type
_entity.pdbx_description
1 polymer ?
#
loop_
_entity_poly.entity_id
_entity_poly.type
_entity_poly.pdbx_seq_one_letter_code
_entity_poly.pdbx_strand_id
1 'polypeptide(L)'
;MVGSSYYLLMTYPSYSQTLETAVKSINILCCNDVVTFRSYATYIQESKLYTRAEIALHNKRTDCWIIIKNKVFDVTPYVEEHPGGDAILVHAGDDSTEGFYGPQHGTRVFDLIDDFCIGELQL
;
A
#
# COMPACT_ATOMS: atom_id res chain seq x y z
N MET A 1 23.50 -6.72 -31.59
CA MET A 1 23.29 -5.27 -31.72
C MET A 1 21.85 -4.99 -31.28
N VAL A 2 21.71 -4.18 -30.22
CA VAL A 2 20.55 -3.38 -29.74
C VAL A 2 19.21 -3.57 -30.45
N GLY A 3 18.04 -3.69 -29.81
CA GLY A 3 17.59 -3.29 -28.47
C GLY A 3 16.17 -2.71 -28.62
N SER A 4 15.28 -2.97 -27.66
CA SER A 4 14.21 -2.04 -27.24
C SER A 4 13.39 -2.68 -26.12
N SER A 5 13.77 -2.32 -24.90
CA SER A 5 12.91 -2.45 -23.73
C SER A 5 11.88 -1.33 -23.81
N TYR A 6 10.61 -1.66 -23.97
CA TYR A 6 9.53 -0.67 -23.87
C TYR A 6 9.22 -0.46 -22.39
N TYR A 7 9.83 0.55 -21.79
CA TYR A 7 9.36 1.10 -20.50
C TYR A 7 8.07 1.86 -20.77
N LEU A 8 6.93 1.24 -20.46
CA LEU A 8 5.65 1.94 -20.42
C LEU A 8 5.60 2.75 -19.12
N LEU A 9 5.71 4.07 -19.25
CA LEU A 9 5.47 5.02 -18.15
C LEU A 9 3.99 4.96 -17.77
N MET A 10 3.64 4.08 -16.83
CA MET A 10 2.35 4.11 -16.16
C MET A 10 2.39 5.24 -15.12
N THR A 11 1.84 6.39 -15.45
CA THR A 11 1.47 7.40 -14.47
C THR A 11 0.35 6.82 -13.61
N TYR A 12 0.64 6.45 -12.36
CA TYR A 12 -0.37 5.96 -11.44
C TYR A 12 -1.30 7.12 -11.04
N PRO A 13 -2.61 7.05 -11.33
CA PRO A 13 -3.56 8.01 -10.82
C PRO A 13 -3.68 7.81 -9.31
N SER A 14 -3.60 8.92 -8.58
CA SER A 14 -3.86 9.03 -7.16
C SER A 14 -5.17 8.33 -6.79
N TYR A 15 -5.04 7.38 -5.87
CA TYR A 15 -6.06 6.74 -5.07
C TYR A 15 -7.35 7.56 -4.89
N SER A 16 -8.46 7.08 -5.49
CA SER A 16 -9.82 7.11 -4.95
C SER A 16 -10.83 6.58 -5.97
N GLN A 17 -11.64 5.62 -5.51
CA GLN A 17 -13.02 5.31 -5.90
C GLN A 17 -13.39 4.38 -7.06
N THR A 18 -14.36 3.53 -6.68
CA THR A 18 -15.32 2.70 -7.43
C THR A 18 -14.77 1.44 -8.10
N LEU A 19 -15.08 0.30 -7.46
CA LEU A 19 -15.01 -1.03 -8.04
C LEU A 19 -16.03 -1.14 -9.19
N GLU A 20 -15.72 -0.58 -10.36
CA GLU A 20 -16.37 -1.04 -11.57
C GLU A 20 -15.79 -2.41 -11.92
N THR A 21 -16.62 -3.43 -11.81
CA THR A 21 -16.31 -4.82 -12.12
C THR A 21 -15.89 -4.95 -13.58
N ALA A 22 -14.58 -4.84 -13.86
CA ALA A 22 -14.03 -5.10 -15.19
C ALA A 22 -14.05 -6.61 -15.46
N VAL A 23 -15.10 -7.10 -16.12
CA VAL A 23 -15.19 -8.49 -16.58
C VAL A 23 -14.38 -8.64 -17.87
N LYS A 24 -13.15 -9.16 -17.78
CA LYS A 24 -12.37 -9.51 -18.98
C LYS A 24 -12.76 -10.91 -19.43
N SER A 25 -13.51 -11.00 -20.52
CA SER A 25 -13.91 -12.27 -21.14
C SER A 25 -12.69 -12.92 -21.82
N ILE A 26 -12.34 -14.15 -21.41
CA ILE A 26 -11.35 -14.96 -22.11
C ILE A 26 -12.11 -16.01 -22.92
N ASN A 27 -12.01 -15.95 -24.23
CA ASN A 27 -12.55 -16.98 -25.11
C ASN A 27 -11.52 -18.10 -25.24
N ILE A 28 -11.79 -19.26 -24.66
CA ILE A 28 -11.00 -20.48 -24.86
C ILE A 28 -11.72 -21.30 -25.91
N LEU A 29 -11.09 -21.50 -27.08
CA LEU A 29 -11.60 -22.37 -28.12
C LEU A 29 -11.25 -23.82 -27.77
N CYS A 30 -12.24 -24.58 -27.31
CA CYS A 30 -12.18 -26.05 -27.26
C CYS A 30 -13.29 -26.61 -28.14
N CYS A 31 -12.90 -27.40 -29.14
CA CYS A 31 -13.80 -28.30 -29.89
C CYS A 31 -15.03 -27.62 -30.54
N ASN A 32 -14.84 -26.50 -31.24
CA ASN A 32 -15.88 -25.85 -32.07
C ASN A 32 -17.15 -25.38 -31.34
N ASP A 33 -17.15 -25.34 -30.00
CA ASP A 33 -18.18 -24.71 -29.19
C ASP A 33 -17.55 -23.55 -28.39
N VAL A 34 -18.16 -22.35 -28.45
CA VAL A 34 -17.74 -21.20 -27.64
C VAL A 34 -18.27 -21.38 -26.22
N VAL A 35 -17.49 -22.04 -25.35
CA VAL A 35 -17.78 -22.07 -23.92
C VAL A 35 -17.22 -20.80 -23.28
N THR A 36 -18.09 -19.87 -22.90
CA THR A 36 -17.69 -18.65 -22.18
C THR A 36 -17.43 -19.00 -20.72
N PHE A 37 -16.18 -19.29 -20.37
CA PHE A 37 -15.79 -19.44 -18.97
C PHE A 37 -15.66 -18.05 -18.33
N ARG A 38 -16.54 -17.76 -17.36
CA ARG A 38 -16.35 -16.65 -16.42
C ARG A 38 -15.25 -17.06 -15.44
N SER A 39 -13.99 -16.90 -15.81
CA SER A 39 -12.92 -16.96 -14.81
C SER A 39 -13.07 -15.71 -13.95
N TYR A 40 -13.51 -15.89 -12.71
CA TYR A 40 -13.32 -14.89 -11.67
C TYR A 40 -11.80 -14.81 -11.44
N ALA A 41 -11.12 -14.00 -12.24
CA ALA A 41 -9.74 -13.64 -11.97
C ALA A 41 -9.77 -12.87 -10.65
N THR A 42 -9.46 -13.54 -9.55
CA THR A 42 -9.19 -12.90 -8.27
C THR A 42 -8.13 -11.84 -8.55
N TYR A 43 -8.53 -10.57 -8.52
CA TYR A 43 -7.61 -9.45 -8.72
C TYR A 43 -6.69 -9.45 -7.50
N ILE A 44 -5.48 -10.00 -7.65
CA ILE A 44 -4.46 -9.94 -6.60
C ILE A 44 -3.92 -8.51 -6.68
N GLN A 45 -4.35 -7.66 -5.73
CA GLN A 45 -3.79 -6.33 -5.57
C GLN A 45 -2.34 -6.51 -5.15
N GLU A 46 -1.41 -6.30 -6.08
CA GLU A 46 0.03 -6.38 -5.81
C GLU A 46 0.40 -5.20 -4.88
N SER A 47 0.88 -5.50 -3.67
CA SER A 47 1.31 -4.48 -2.71
C SER A 47 2.61 -3.84 -3.19
N LYS A 48 2.69 -2.51 -3.15
CA LYS A 48 3.92 -1.79 -3.54
C LYS A 48 5.01 -2.05 -2.50
N LEU A 49 6.22 -2.31 -2.96
CA LEU A 49 7.39 -2.51 -2.10
C LEU A 49 8.21 -1.22 -1.99
N TYR A 50 8.67 -0.92 -0.78
CA TYR A 50 9.49 0.24 -0.46
C TYR A 50 10.78 -0.17 0.24
N THR A 51 11.89 0.49 -0.09
CA THR A 51 13.15 0.26 0.62
C THR A 51 13.21 1.07 1.91
N ARG A 52 13.99 0.62 2.90
CA ARG A 52 14.24 1.42 4.12
C ARG A 52 14.85 2.80 3.80
N ALA A 53 15.69 2.88 2.76
CA ALA A 53 16.29 4.14 2.34
C ALA A 53 15.27 5.13 1.77
N GLU A 54 14.27 4.64 1.02
CA GLU A 54 13.17 5.47 0.53
C GLU A 54 12.30 5.96 1.70
N ILE A 55 11.90 5.05 2.59
CA ILE A 55 11.06 5.38 3.75
C ILE A 55 11.73 6.41 4.66
N ALA A 56 13.05 6.32 4.86
CA ALA A 56 13.81 7.25 5.69
C ALA A 56 13.81 8.71 5.21
N LEU A 57 13.42 8.98 3.95
CA LEU A 57 13.27 10.34 3.44
C LEU A 57 12.01 11.03 3.97
N HIS A 58 10.99 10.25 4.38
CA HIS A 58 9.69 10.70 4.84
C HIS A 58 9.68 10.83 6.37
N ASN A 59 10.50 11.75 6.89
CA ASN A 59 10.79 11.89 8.31
C ASN A 59 10.39 13.26 8.91
N LYS A 60 9.44 13.95 8.29
CA LYS A 60 9.01 15.29 8.69
C LYS A 60 7.55 15.30 9.10
N ARG A 61 7.16 16.25 9.95
CA ARG A 61 5.75 16.46 10.33
C ARG A 61 4.79 16.55 9.14
N THR A 62 5.23 17.18 8.04
CA THR A 62 4.44 17.37 6.82
C THR A 62 4.64 16.26 5.78
N ASP A 63 5.44 15.23 6.11
CA ASP A 63 5.80 14.11 5.24
C ASP A 63 6.38 12.98 6.11
N CYS A 64 5.49 12.19 6.73
CA CYS A 64 5.81 11.25 7.79
C CYS A 64 5.35 9.85 7.42
N TRP A 65 6.30 8.96 7.11
CA TRP A 65 6.02 7.55 6.94
C TRP A 65 6.58 6.75 8.11
N ILE A 66 5.94 5.63 8.42
CA ILE A 66 6.39 4.71 9.47
C ILE A 66 6.27 3.26 9.02
N ILE A 67 7.10 2.39 9.60
CA ILE A 67 7.02 0.95 9.40
C ILE A 67 6.38 0.32 10.64
N ILE A 68 5.38 -0.54 10.45
CA ILE A 68 4.82 -1.40 11.50
C ILE A 68 4.70 -2.82 10.97
N LYS A 69 5.42 -3.77 11.58
CA LYS A 69 5.46 -5.19 11.16
C LYS A 69 5.62 -5.36 9.64
N ASN A 70 6.64 -4.73 9.06
CA ASN A 70 6.98 -4.77 7.63
C ASN A 70 5.92 -4.15 6.69
N LYS A 71 4.87 -3.51 7.19
CA LYS A 71 3.99 -2.67 6.38
C LYS A 71 4.43 -1.21 6.49
N VAL A 72 4.19 -0.45 5.42
CA VAL A 72 4.57 0.96 5.31
C VAL A 72 3.30 1.80 5.30
N PHE A 73 3.27 2.82 6.16
CA PHE A 73 2.12 3.68 6.36
C PHE A 73 2.49 5.13 6.14
N ASP A 74 1.67 5.85 5.38
CA ASP A 74 1.75 7.32 5.30
C ASP A 74 0.80 7.92 6.34
N VAL A 75 1.36 8.33 7.47
CA VAL A 75 0.59 8.89 8.59
C VAL A 75 0.57 10.42 8.57
N THR A 76 1.13 11.06 7.54
CA THR A 76 1.14 12.52 7.34
C THR A 76 -0.21 13.18 7.62
N PRO A 77 -1.35 12.73 7.07
CA PRO A 77 -2.65 13.37 7.32
C PRO A 77 -3.13 13.24 8.78
N TYR A 78 -2.59 12.30 9.55
CA TYR A 78 -3.02 12.01 10.92
C TYR A 78 -2.12 12.63 11.99
N VAL A 79 -0.94 13.15 11.63
CA VAL A 79 0.05 13.67 12.59
C VAL A 79 -0.55 14.67 13.59
N GLU A 80 -1.38 15.60 13.12
CA GLU A 80 -2.00 16.63 13.97
C GLU A 80 -3.22 16.12 14.77
N GLU A 81 -3.81 14.99 14.36
CA GLU A 81 -4.97 14.39 15.02
C GLU A 81 -4.57 13.33 16.05
N HIS A 82 -3.30 12.92 16.05
CA HIS A 82 -2.78 11.88 16.93
C HIS A 82 -2.96 12.27 18.42
N PRO A 83 -3.74 11.51 19.22
CA PRO A 83 -3.98 11.84 20.63
C PRO A 83 -2.72 11.84 21.50
N GLY A 84 -1.68 11.11 21.10
CA GLY A 84 -0.37 11.13 21.76
C GLY A 84 0.53 12.30 21.36
N GLY A 85 0.03 13.23 20.54
CA GLY A 85 0.77 14.38 20.02
C GLY A 85 2.04 13.96 19.29
N ASP A 86 3.14 14.66 19.55
CA ASP A 86 4.44 14.49 18.89
C ASP A 86 5.08 13.12 19.08
N ALA A 87 4.52 12.25 19.94
CA ALA A 87 4.97 10.87 20.08
C ALA A 87 4.92 10.08 18.75
N ILE A 88 4.04 10.47 17.80
CA ILE A 88 3.99 9.88 16.45
C ILE A 88 5.26 10.15 15.63
N LEU A 89 6.02 11.20 15.96
CA LEU A 89 7.19 11.64 15.19
C LEU A 89 8.51 11.01 15.68
N VAL A 90 8.50 10.28 16.80
CA VAL A 90 9.72 9.70 17.42
C VAL A 90 10.48 8.80 16.44
N HIS A 91 9.75 8.10 15.58
CA HIS A 91 10.28 7.16 14.58
C HIS A 91 9.82 7.52 13.16
N ALA A 92 9.63 8.82 12.87
CA ALA A 92 9.31 9.27 11.51
C ALA A 92 10.41 8.84 10.54
N GLY A 93 10.03 8.15 9.46
CA GLY A 93 10.92 7.54 8.48
C GLY A 93 11.54 6.20 8.91
N ASP A 94 11.08 5.59 10.00
CA ASP A 94 11.66 4.33 10.52
C ASP A 94 10.61 3.37 11.14
N ASP A 95 11.09 2.29 11.73
CA ASP A 95 10.28 1.28 12.41
C ASP A 95 9.69 1.81 13.72
N SER A 96 8.36 1.85 13.77
CA SER A 96 7.56 2.28 14.90
C SER A 96 6.83 1.11 15.58
N THR A 97 7.16 -0.15 15.25
CA THR A 97 6.43 -1.34 15.71
C THR A 97 6.33 -1.40 17.23
N GLU A 98 7.45 -1.24 17.95
CA GLU A 98 7.44 -1.32 19.42
C GLU A 98 6.61 -0.19 20.05
N GLY A 99 6.74 1.04 19.54
CA GLY A 99 5.95 2.17 20.00
C GLY A 99 4.46 2.00 19.71
N PHE A 100 4.11 1.43 18.55
CA PHE A 100 2.72 1.20 18.17
C PHE A 100 2.03 0.12 19.00
N TYR A 101 2.72 -0.99 19.32
CA TYR A 101 2.18 -2.07 20.16
C TYR A 101 2.32 -1.84 21.68
N GLY A 102 2.80 -0.66 22.09
CA GLY A 102 2.88 -0.29 23.50
C GLY A 102 1.51 -0.11 24.18
N PRO A 103 1.49 0.02 25.52
CA PRO A 103 0.26 0.10 26.32
C PRO A 103 -0.60 1.36 26.05
N GLN A 104 -0.08 2.33 25.32
CA GLN A 104 -0.77 3.58 24.97
C GLN A 104 -1.87 3.40 23.90
N HIS A 105 -1.85 2.33 23.10
CA HIS A 105 -2.85 2.10 22.06
C HIS A 105 -3.87 1.03 22.46
N GLY A 106 -5.15 1.39 22.38
CA GLY A 106 -6.26 0.44 22.50
C GLY A 106 -6.49 -0.34 21.20
N THR A 107 -7.27 -1.42 21.27
CA THR A 107 -7.51 -2.32 20.13
C THR A 107 -8.12 -1.64 18.90
N ARG A 108 -8.91 -0.58 19.09
CA ARG A 108 -9.56 0.15 17.99
C ARG A 108 -8.58 0.91 17.08
N VAL A 109 -7.34 1.13 17.52
CA VAL A 109 -6.31 1.81 16.71
C VAL A 109 -5.82 0.92 15.58
N PHE A 110 -5.88 -0.41 15.74
CA PHE A 110 -5.44 -1.36 14.71
C PHE A 110 -6.34 -1.35 13.47
N ASP A 111 -7.62 -1.00 13.60
CA ASP A 111 -8.53 -0.88 12.46
C ASP A 111 -8.30 0.43 11.70
N LEU A 112 -7.95 1.51 12.42
CA LEU A 112 -7.74 2.84 11.85
C LEU A 112 -6.44 2.92 11.04
N ILE A 113 -5.40 2.20 11.45
CA ILE A 113 -4.10 2.32 10.79
C ILE A 113 -4.07 1.74 9.37
N ASP A 114 -4.96 0.78 9.07
CA ASP A 114 -5.02 0.15 7.76
C ASP A 114 -5.40 1.14 6.64
N ASP A 115 -6.14 2.22 6.96
CA ASP A 115 -6.49 3.29 6.01
C ASP A 115 -5.26 4.08 5.52
N PHE A 116 -4.16 4.05 6.28
CA PHE A 116 -2.90 4.73 5.95
C PHE A 116 -1.88 3.81 5.26
N CYS A 117 -2.21 2.54 5.03
CA CYS A 117 -1.29 1.57 4.44
C CYS A 117 -1.02 1.88 2.96
N ILE A 118 0.24 2.10 2.61
CA ILE A 118 0.67 2.40 1.24
C ILE A 118 1.46 1.27 0.58
N GLY A 119 1.84 0.25 1.34
CA GLY A 119 2.56 -0.93 0.85
C GLY A 119 3.34 -1.68 1.92
N GLU A 120 4.40 -2.36 1.50
CA GLU A 120 5.23 -3.24 2.32
C GLU A 120 6.72 -2.89 2.23
N LEU A 121 7.45 -3.23 3.28
CA LEU A 121 8.89 -3.09 3.35
C LEU A 121 9.56 -4.18 2.52
N GLN A 122 10.47 -3.78 1.63
CA GLN A 122 11.37 -4.69 0.94
C GLN A 122 12.42 -5.23 1.92
N LEU A 123 12.39 -6.55 2.15
CA LEU A 123 13.31 -7.28 3.03
C LEU A 123 14.63 -7.65 2.34
#